data_AF-A0A924CQJ1-F1
#
_entry.id   AF-A0A924CQJ1-F1
#
_cell.length_a   1.000
_cell.length_b   1.000
_cell.length_c   1.000
_cell.angle_alpha   90.00
_cell.angle_beta   90.00
_cell.angle_gamma   90.00
#
_symmetry.space_group_name_H-M   'P 1'
#
loop_
_entity.id
_entity.type
_entity.pdbx_description
1 polymer ?
#
loop_
_entity_poly.entity_id
_entity_poly.type
_entity_poly.pdbx_seq_one_letter_code
_entity_poly.pdbx_strand_id
1 'polypeptide(L)'
;MDKIIQLDSARSSSLGKTIASKPTTPFDNASNAAIALVSEVGDTAEIRYVQGFLLKPGDESPTEHAWVELELADGITRIDPSFRHFKKNGEELFYFPAHYLDVPDLQEAIVEAQEDYPEDPPLPIYSGMPYEFYGDLLLGDKHYQVAFDAAKAKCKELNRPGRPTLKS
;
A
#
# COMPACT_ATOMS: atom_id res chain seq x y z
N MET A 1 16.84 13.91 -5.79
CA MET A 1 16.16 13.56 -7.05
C MET A 1 15.21 12.47 -6.65
N ASP A 2 13.91 12.77 -6.54
CA ASP A 2 12.93 11.79 -6.10
C ASP A 2 12.93 10.64 -7.11
N LYS A 3 13.26 9.42 -6.67
CA LYS A 3 13.16 8.23 -7.52
C LYS A 3 11.70 8.14 -7.95
N ILE A 4 11.41 8.22 -9.24
CA ILE A 4 10.05 8.07 -9.75
C ILE A 4 9.67 6.60 -9.57
N ILE A 5 8.77 6.33 -8.63
CA ILE A 5 8.27 4.96 -8.38
C ILE A 5 7.04 4.73 -9.25
N GLN A 6 7.20 3.90 -10.28
CA GLN A 6 6.11 3.49 -11.18
C GLN A 6 5.49 2.16 -10.73
N LEU A 7 4.19 2.00 -11.00
CA LEU A 7 3.47 0.75 -10.79
C LEU A 7 3.72 -0.21 -11.96
N ASP A 8 4.31 -1.37 -11.67
CA ASP A 8 4.35 -2.48 -12.63
C ASP A 8 2.98 -3.16 -12.66
N SER A 9 2.11 -2.71 -13.55
CA SER A 9 0.72 -3.19 -13.67
C SER A 9 0.63 -4.67 -14.07
N ALA A 10 1.59 -5.16 -14.86
CA ALA A 10 1.61 -6.53 -15.34
C ALA A 10 2.00 -7.49 -14.21
N ARG A 11 3.09 -7.18 -13.50
CA ARG A 11 3.53 -7.98 -12.35
C ARG A 11 2.55 -7.91 -11.19
N SER A 12 1.99 -6.73 -10.92
CA SER A 12 0.90 -6.53 -9.94
C SER A 12 -0.29 -7.46 -10.22
N SER A 13 -0.74 -7.52 -11.48
CA SER A 13 -1.87 -8.39 -11.88
C SER A 13 -1.52 -9.88 -11.82
N SER A 14 -0.29 -10.24 -12.22
CA SER A 14 0.18 -11.63 -12.21
C SER A 14 0.30 -12.15 -10.78
N LEU A 15 0.99 -11.42 -9.92
CA LEU A 15 1.19 -11.80 -8.52
C LEU A 15 -0.14 -11.86 -7.77
N GLY A 16 -1.02 -10.88 -8.00
CA GLY A 16 -2.38 -10.89 -7.46
C GLY A 16 -3.23 -12.08 -7.89
N LYS A 17 -2.91 -12.78 -8.99
CA LYS A 17 -3.52 -14.08 -9.34
C LYS A 17 -2.87 -15.21 -8.55
N THR A 18 -1.54 -15.26 -8.51
CA THR A 18 -0.77 -16.30 -7.79
C THR A 18 -1.18 -16.42 -6.33
N ILE A 19 -1.33 -15.28 -5.64
CA ILE A 19 -1.71 -15.26 -4.21
C ILE A 19 -3.22 -15.27 -3.98
N ALA A 20 -4.04 -15.41 -5.04
CA ALA A 20 -5.50 -15.34 -4.97
C ALA A 20 -6.04 -14.09 -4.23
N SER A 21 -5.47 -12.91 -4.56
CA SER A 21 -5.81 -11.64 -3.91
C SER A 21 -7.31 -11.34 -3.90
N LYS A 22 -7.78 -10.69 -2.83
CA LYS A 22 -9.19 -10.29 -2.66
C LYS A 22 -9.34 -8.76 -2.61
N PRO A 23 -10.43 -8.18 -3.14
CA PRO A 23 -10.59 -6.73 -3.25
C PRO A 23 -10.68 -5.99 -1.91
N THR A 24 -11.02 -6.68 -0.82
CA THR A 24 -11.29 -6.08 0.51
C THR A 24 -10.16 -6.28 1.51
N THR A 25 -9.07 -6.94 1.15
CA THR A 25 -7.97 -7.30 2.06
C THR A 25 -6.61 -6.84 1.52
N PRO A 26 -6.40 -5.53 1.32
CA PRO A 26 -5.19 -5.02 0.68
C PRO A 26 -3.91 -5.32 1.47
N PHE A 27 -3.98 -5.30 2.81
CA PHE A 27 -2.88 -5.63 3.71
C PHE A 27 -2.46 -7.10 3.57
N ASP A 28 -3.42 -8.03 3.66
CA ASP A 28 -3.15 -9.46 3.43
C ASP A 28 -2.62 -9.73 2.02
N ASN A 29 -3.15 -9.02 1.01
CA ASN A 29 -2.65 -9.19 -0.35
C ASN A 29 -1.18 -8.76 -0.44
N ALA A 30 -0.84 -7.61 0.13
CA ALA A 30 0.52 -7.07 0.10
C ALA A 30 1.49 -7.91 0.94
N SER A 31 1.08 -8.42 2.10
CA SER A 31 1.93 -9.27 2.94
C SER A 31 2.22 -10.62 2.26
N ASN A 32 1.19 -11.28 1.73
CA ASN A 32 1.36 -12.53 0.98
C ASN A 32 2.21 -12.32 -0.28
N ALA A 33 2.07 -11.18 -0.95
CA ALA A 33 2.92 -10.81 -2.08
C ALA A 33 4.39 -10.64 -1.68
N ALA A 34 4.67 -9.92 -0.59
CA ALA A 34 6.03 -9.69 -0.10
C ALA A 34 6.72 -11.03 0.22
N ILE A 35 6.03 -11.93 0.93
CA ILE A 35 6.54 -13.26 1.27
C ILE A 35 6.77 -14.12 0.02
N ALA A 36 5.82 -14.12 -0.92
CA ALA A 36 5.97 -14.87 -2.17
C ALA A 36 7.17 -14.39 -3.01
N LEU A 37 7.45 -13.09 -2.98
CA LEU A 37 8.55 -12.49 -3.74
C LEU A 37 9.93 -12.84 -3.18
N VAL A 38 10.09 -13.13 -1.89
CA VAL A 38 11.39 -13.55 -1.30
C VAL A 38 12.00 -14.71 -2.09
N SER A 39 11.17 -15.69 -2.43
CA SER A 39 11.62 -16.87 -3.18
C SER A 39 11.89 -16.58 -4.67
N GLU A 40 11.29 -15.52 -5.22
CA GLU A 40 11.43 -15.13 -6.62
C GLU A 40 12.69 -14.29 -6.88
N VAL A 41 12.97 -13.31 -6.01
CA VAL A 41 14.07 -12.34 -6.23
C VAL A 41 15.35 -12.69 -5.47
N GLY A 42 15.30 -13.47 -4.39
CA GLY A 42 16.48 -13.79 -3.57
C GLY A 42 17.27 -12.53 -3.19
N ASP A 43 18.60 -12.59 -3.31
CA ASP A 43 19.50 -11.48 -2.96
C ASP A 43 19.62 -10.39 -4.05
N THR A 44 18.78 -10.43 -5.09
CA THR A 44 18.88 -9.50 -6.23
C THR A 44 18.09 -8.20 -6.06
N ALA A 45 17.24 -8.11 -5.03
CA ALA A 45 16.44 -6.94 -4.72
C ALA A 45 16.09 -6.88 -3.24
N GLU A 46 15.94 -5.67 -2.70
CA GLU A 46 15.29 -5.49 -1.39
C GLU A 46 13.77 -5.41 -1.57
N ILE A 47 13.04 -6.13 -0.73
CA ILE A 47 11.58 -6.14 -0.71
C ILE A 47 11.12 -5.31 0.49
N ARG A 48 10.30 -4.29 0.23
CA ARG A 48 9.62 -3.54 1.28
C ARG A 48 8.12 -3.72 1.18
N TYR A 49 7.53 -4.18 2.26
CA TYR A 49 6.09 -4.07 2.48
C TYR A 49 5.77 -2.64 2.87
N VAL A 50 4.77 -2.05 2.22
CA VAL A 50 4.41 -0.64 2.41
C VAL A 50 2.95 -0.52 2.78
N GLN A 51 2.67 0.22 3.86
CA GLN A 51 1.33 0.63 4.26
C GLN A 51 1.17 2.12 4.07
N GLY A 52 -0.03 2.54 3.72
CA GLY A 52 -0.35 3.95 3.56
C GLY A 52 -1.72 4.14 2.96
N PHE A 53 -1.83 5.08 2.02
CA PHE A 53 -3.10 5.41 1.37
C PHE A 53 -3.03 5.30 -0.14
N LEU A 54 -4.15 4.85 -0.71
CA LEU A 54 -4.40 4.84 -2.14
C LEU A 54 -5.55 5.79 -2.46
N LEU A 55 -5.39 6.57 -3.53
CA LEU A 55 -6.46 7.34 -4.15
C LEU A 55 -6.68 6.91 -5.59
N LYS A 56 -7.95 6.84 -5.95
CA LYS A 56 -8.45 6.71 -7.32
C LYS A 56 -9.12 8.03 -7.71
N PRO A 57 -9.19 8.35 -9.02
CA PRO A 57 -9.89 9.54 -9.47
C PRO A 57 -11.37 9.50 -9.05
N GLY A 58 -11.82 10.56 -8.38
CA GLY A 58 -13.18 10.68 -7.86
C GLY A 58 -13.34 10.31 -6.38
N ASP A 59 -12.30 9.78 -5.72
CA ASP A 59 -12.35 9.50 -4.29
C ASP A 59 -12.47 10.80 -3.47
N GLU A 60 -13.40 10.83 -2.52
CA GLU A 60 -13.62 11.99 -1.62
C GLU A 60 -12.74 11.93 -0.37
N SER A 61 -12.19 10.75 -0.05
CA SER A 61 -11.35 10.51 1.12
C SER A 61 -10.23 9.50 0.82
N PRO A 62 -9.07 9.60 1.50
CA PRO A 62 -8.03 8.57 1.46
C PRO A 62 -8.54 7.20 1.86
N THR A 63 -8.15 6.17 1.11
CA THR A 63 -8.42 4.76 1.45
C THR A 63 -7.12 4.13 1.95
N GLU A 64 -7.14 3.58 3.16
CA GLU A 64 -6.03 2.78 3.68
C GLU A 64 -5.74 1.59 2.76
N HIS A 65 -4.46 1.39 2.47
CA HIS A 65 -4.03 0.42 1.48
C HIS A 65 -2.60 -0.04 1.74
N ALA A 66 -2.21 -1.14 1.11
CA ALA A 66 -0.85 -1.66 1.18
C ALA A 66 -0.38 -2.21 -0.18
N TRP A 67 0.93 -2.19 -0.39
CA TRP A 67 1.59 -2.68 -1.58
C TRP A 67 3.03 -3.13 -1.27
N VAL A 68 3.75 -3.57 -2.29
CA VAL A 68 5.16 -3.93 -2.19
C VAL A 68 5.99 -2.98 -3.05
N GLU A 69 7.14 -2.56 -2.54
CA GLU A 69 8.17 -1.86 -3.30
C GLU A 69 9.40 -2.76 -3.41
N LEU A 70 9.88 -2.95 -4.64
CA LEU A 70 11.10 -3.67 -4.92
C LEU A 70 12.20 -2.68 -5.28
N GLU A 71 13.25 -2.62 -4.47
CA GLU A 71 14.44 -1.83 -4.76
C GLU A 71 15.44 -2.71 -5.54
N LEU A 72 15.54 -2.39 -6.83
CA LEU A 72 16.45 -3.00 -7.81
C LEU A 72 17.62 -2.05 -8.07
N ALA A 73 18.66 -2.55 -8.74
CA ALA A 73 19.84 -1.76 -9.09
C ALA A 73 19.53 -0.49 -9.93
N ASP A 74 18.45 -0.52 -10.71
CA ASP A 74 18.03 0.56 -11.61
C ASP A 74 16.94 1.47 -11.03
N GLY A 75 16.36 1.15 -9.87
CA GLY A 75 15.33 1.97 -9.23
C GLY A 75 14.40 1.19 -8.32
N ILE A 76 13.31 1.85 -7.92
CA ILE A 76 12.26 1.24 -7.10
C ILE A 76 11.03 1.00 -7.98
N THR A 77 10.56 -0.24 -7.99
CA THR A 77 9.34 -0.65 -8.69
C THR A 77 8.23 -0.95 -7.71
N ARG A 78 7.03 -0.39 -7.92
CA ARG A 78 5.85 -0.69 -7.11
C ARG A 78 5.07 -1.86 -7.68
N ILE A 79 4.65 -2.76 -6.80
CA ILE A 79 3.78 -3.90 -7.10
C ILE A 79 2.59 -3.85 -6.15
N ASP A 80 1.39 -3.67 -6.70
CA ASP A 80 0.14 -3.67 -5.94
C ASP A 80 -0.67 -4.92 -6.28
N PRO A 81 -0.63 -5.98 -5.46
CA PRO A 81 -1.34 -7.22 -5.77
C PRO A 81 -2.87 -7.06 -5.80
N SER A 82 -3.40 -5.95 -5.26
CA SER A 82 -4.83 -5.63 -5.32
C SER A 82 -5.22 -4.96 -6.65
N PHE A 83 -4.25 -4.54 -7.47
CA PHE A 83 -4.45 -3.75 -8.70
C PHE A 83 -5.49 -4.34 -9.65
N ARG A 84 -5.50 -5.67 -9.81
CA ARG A 84 -6.42 -6.38 -10.70
C ARG A 84 -7.90 -6.13 -10.38
N HIS A 85 -8.22 -5.65 -9.18
CA HIS A 85 -9.58 -5.37 -8.72
C HIS A 85 -10.02 -3.92 -8.97
N PHE A 86 -9.10 -3.01 -9.33
CA PHE A 86 -9.40 -1.58 -9.37
C PHE A 86 -10.12 -1.12 -10.64
N LYS A 87 -10.06 -1.89 -11.73
CA LYS A 87 -10.64 -1.51 -13.04
C LYS A 87 -10.20 -0.11 -13.51
N LYS A 88 -8.94 0.27 -13.22
CA LYS A 88 -8.33 1.57 -13.54
C LYS A 88 -6.96 1.39 -14.19
N ASN A 89 -6.47 2.41 -14.87
CA ASN A 89 -5.10 2.43 -15.38
C ASN A 89 -4.13 2.77 -14.24
N GLY A 90 -2.95 2.14 -14.21
CA GLY A 90 -1.96 2.34 -13.14
C GLY A 90 -1.51 3.80 -12.99
N GLU A 91 -1.49 4.57 -14.09
CA GLU A 91 -1.14 5.99 -14.13
C GLU A 91 -2.16 6.89 -13.43
N GLU A 92 -3.36 6.40 -13.17
CA GLU A 92 -4.44 7.15 -12.52
C GLU A 92 -4.46 6.97 -10.99
N LEU A 93 -3.57 6.13 -10.46
CA LEU A 93 -3.52 5.78 -9.05
C LEU A 93 -2.48 6.63 -8.31
N PHE A 94 -2.86 7.16 -7.16
CA PHE A 94 -1.95 7.95 -6.32
C PHE A 94 -1.69 7.22 -5.01
N TYR A 95 -0.41 6.93 -4.75
CA TYR A 95 0.06 6.18 -3.59
C TYR A 95 0.74 7.13 -2.60
N PHE A 96 0.41 6.99 -1.32
CA PHE A 96 0.94 7.81 -0.23
C PHE A 96 1.49 6.89 0.86
N PRO A 97 2.79 6.54 0.81
CA PRO A 97 3.39 5.66 1.80
C PRO A 97 3.40 6.32 3.18
N ALA A 98 3.08 5.54 4.21
CA ALA A 98 3.09 5.93 5.60
C ALA A 98 4.11 5.11 6.42
N HIS A 99 4.23 3.82 6.12
CA HIS A 99 5.04 2.90 6.90
C HIS A 99 5.67 1.83 6.00
N TYR A 100 6.86 1.38 6.38
CA TYR A 100 7.64 0.38 5.66
C TYR A 100 8.10 -0.71 6.62
N LEU A 101 8.01 -1.96 6.18
CA LEU A 101 8.61 -3.11 6.85
C LEU A 101 9.43 -3.88 5.82
N ASP A 102 10.58 -4.41 6.23
CA ASP A 102 11.20 -5.50 5.49
C ASP A 102 10.42 -6.81 5.73
N VAL A 103 10.77 -7.86 5.00
CA VAL A 103 10.02 -9.13 5.11
C VAL A 103 10.20 -9.81 6.47
N PRO A 104 11.41 -9.89 7.07
CA PRO A 104 11.58 -10.37 8.43
C PRO A 104 10.70 -9.64 9.46
N ASP A 105 10.75 -8.31 9.49
CA ASP A 105 9.97 -7.49 10.44
C ASP A 105 8.46 -7.65 10.21
N LEU A 106 8.02 -7.77 8.94
CA LEU A 106 6.63 -8.06 8.61
C LEU A 106 6.18 -9.42 9.16
N GLN A 107 7.01 -10.46 9.05
CA GLN A 107 6.68 -11.79 9.54
C GLN A 107 6.59 -11.82 11.07
N GLU A 108 7.52 -11.15 11.75
CA GLU A 108 7.49 -10.98 13.21
C GLU A 108 6.22 -10.26 13.65
N ALA A 109 5.90 -9.11 13.04
CA ALA A 109 4.69 -8.35 13.34
C ALA A 109 3.40 -9.16 13.14
N ILE A 110 3.33 -10.02 12.11
CA ILE A 110 2.17 -10.91 11.89
C ILE A 110 2.05 -11.95 13.01
N VAL A 111 3.17 -12.54 13.44
CA VAL A 111 3.18 -13.56 14.51
C VAL A 111 2.77 -12.94 15.83
N GLU A 112 3.38 -11.81 16.22
CA GLU A 112 3.04 -11.09 17.45
C GLU A 112 1.55 -10.72 17.49
N ALA A 113 1.02 -10.15 16.41
CA ALA A 113 -0.40 -9.80 16.32
C ALA A 113 -1.33 -11.01 16.48
N GLN A 114 -0.95 -12.16 15.93
CA GLN A 114 -1.72 -13.41 16.05
C GLN A 114 -1.64 -14.03 17.45
N GLU A 115 -0.52 -13.88 18.16
CA GLU A 115 -0.37 -14.36 19.53
C GLU A 115 -1.19 -13.52 20.51
N ASP A 116 -1.17 -12.19 20.36
CA ASP A 116 -1.89 -11.27 21.24
C ASP A 116 -3.41 -11.28 20.97
N TYR A 117 -3.81 -11.36 19.70
CA TYR A 117 -5.20 -11.23 19.25
C TYR A 117 -5.54 -12.25 18.14
N PRO A 118 -5.65 -13.55 18.46
CA PRO A 118 -5.83 -14.61 17.46
C PRO A 118 -7.15 -14.53 16.66
N GLU A 119 -8.13 -13.80 17.17
CA GLU A 119 -9.44 -13.59 16.53
C GLU A 119 -9.47 -12.34 15.63
N ASP A 120 -8.44 -11.48 15.71
CA ASP A 120 -8.37 -10.23 14.93
C ASP A 120 -7.49 -10.41 13.67
N PRO A 121 -7.71 -9.61 12.61
CA PRO A 121 -6.80 -9.57 11.47
C PRO A 121 -5.40 -9.12 11.93
N PRO A 122 -4.31 -9.78 11.48
CA PRO A 122 -2.96 -9.48 11.95
C PRO A 122 -2.46 -8.10 11.49
N LEU A 123 -3.00 -7.59 10.38
CA LEU A 123 -2.67 -6.28 9.81
C LEU A 123 -3.99 -5.50 9.61
N PRO A 124 -4.61 -5.02 10.69
CA PRO A 124 -5.95 -4.47 10.63
C PRO A 124 -5.98 -3.13 9.90
N ILE A 125 -7.12 -2.86 9.27
CA ILE A 125 -7.47 -1.54 8.69
C ILE A 125 -7.99 -0.69 9.85
N TYR A 126 -7.31 0.40 10.19
CA TYR A 126 -7.75 1.28 11.26
C TYR A 126 -8.77 2.27 10.68
N SER A 127 -10.05 1.92 10.74
CA SER A 127 -11.12 2.87 10.41
C SER A 127 -11.19 3.97 11.47
N GLY A 128 -10.49 5.09 11.28
CA GLY A 128 -10.41 6.22 12.21
C GLY A 128 -9.13 7.03 12.02
N MET A 129 -8.87 8.07 12.83
CA MET A 129 -7.53 8.68 12.91
C MET A 129 -6.73 7.99 14.03
N PRO A 130 -5.94 6.93 13.74
CA PRO A 130 -5.27 6.12 14.75
C PRO A 130 -4.27 6.91 15.62
N TYR A 131 -3.67 7.99 15.10
CA TYR A 131 -2.68 8.77 15.86
C TYR A 131 -3.24 9.38 17.16
N GLU A 132 -4.49 9.87 17.15
CA GLU A 132 -5.11 10.42 18.37
C GLU A 132 -5.25 9.38 19.49
N PHE A 133 -5.30 8.09 19.13
CA PHE A 133 -5.57 6.99 20.05
C PHE A 133 -4.33 6.15 20.40
N TYR A 134 -3.36 6.04 19.50
CA TYR A 134 -2.22 5.11 19.65
C TYR A 134 -0.84 5.80 19.69
N GLY A 135 -0.75 7.11 19.39
CA GLY A 135 0.51 7.85 19.42
C GLY A 135 1.63 7.19 18.61
N ASP A 136 2.83 7.11 19.18
CA ASP A 136 4.02 6.51 18.54
C ASP A 136 4.10 4.97 18.69
N LEU A 137 3.07 4.30 19.24
CA LEU A 137 3.19 2.92 19.70
C LEU A 137 2.88 1.84 18.64
N LEU A 138 2.22 2.20 17.53
CA LEU A 138 1.78 1.27 16.47
C LEU A 138 1.87 1.95 15.10
N LEU A 139 1.47 1.25 14.03
CA LEU A 139 1.40 1.59 12.58
C LEU A 139 0.71 2.94 12.21
N GLY A 140 1.08 4.02 12.88
CA GLY A 140 0.30 5.24 13.03
C GLY A 140 1.12 6.41 13.57
N ASP A 141 2.45 6.40 13.43
CA ASP A 141 3.28 7.54 13.83
C ASP A 141 2.99 8.79 12.97
N LYS A 142 3.60 9.93 13.30
CA LYS A 142 3.63 11.16 12.49
C LYS A 142 3.66 10.92 10.96
N HIS A 143 4.34 9.91 10.45
CA HIS A 143 4.39 9.52 9.04
C HIS A 143 3.02 9.12 8.48
N TYR A 144 2.18 8.42 9.26
CA TYR A 144 0.79 8.14 8.91
C TYR A 144 -0.02 9.42 8.75
N GLN A 145 0.04 10.32 9.74
CA GLN A 145 -0.69 11.59 9.68
C GLN A 145 -0.25 12.44 8.48
N VAL A 146 1.07 12.50 8.22
CA VAL A 146 1.63 13.20 7.07
C VAL A 146 1.13 12.60 5.75
N ALA A 147 1.12 11.27 5.62
CA ALA A 147 0.61 10.59 4.43
C ALA A 147 -0.89 10.81 4.24
N PHE A 148 -1.67 10.76 5.33
CA PHE A 148 -3.10 11.02 5.31
C PHE A 148 -3.41 12.44 4.88
N ASP A 149 -2.73 13.44 5.44
CA ASP A 149 -2.94 14.85 5.09
C ASP A 149 -2.53 15.14 3.65
N ALA A 150 -1.45 14.52 3.16
CA ALA A 150 -1.03 14.60 1.76
C ALA A 150 -2.07 13.98 0.83
N ALA A 151 -2.58 12.79 1.16
CA ALA A 151 -3.64 12.14 0.39
C ALA A 151 -4.93 12.98 0.40
N LYS A 152 -5.33 13.52 1.55
CA LYS A 152 -6.52 14.37 1.68
C LYS A 152 -6.38 15.67 0.88
N ALA A 153 -5.18 16.27 0.86
CA ALA A 153 -4.89 17.41 0.00
C ALA A 153 -5.02 17.05 -1.48
N LYS A 154 -4.55 15.86 -1.87
CA LYS A 154 -4.70 15.36 -3.25
C LYS A 154 -6.16 15.11 -3.63
N CYS A 155 -6.99 14.54 -2.76
CA CYS A 155 -8.44 14.41 -2.98
C CYS A 155 -9.06 15.78 -3.35
N LYS A 156 -8.75 16.81 -2.56
CA LYS A 156 -9.25 18.18 -2.80
C LYS A 156 -8.77 18.75 -4.13
N GLU A 157 -7.53 18.47 -4.51
CA GLU A 157 -6.96 18.90 -5.80
C GLU A 157 -7.68 18.21 -6.98
N LEU A 158 -7.90 16.89 -6.89
CA LEU A 158 -8.54 16.10 -7.94
C LEU A 158 -10.01 16.48 -8.13
N ASN A 159 -10.71 16.81 -7.04
CA ASN A 159 -12.15 17.09 -7.04
C ASN A 159 -12.49 18.59 -7.15
N ARG A 160 -11.50 19.46 -7.41
CA ARG A 160 -11.75 20.91 -7.50
C ARG A 160 -12.66 21.24 -8.71
N PRO A 161 -13.79 21.94 -8.52
CA PRO A 161 -14.67 22.30 -9.63
C PRO A 161 -13.93 23.20 -10.63
N GLY A 162 -13.95 22.80 -11.91
CA GLY A 162 -13.31 23.55 -13.01
C GLY A 162 -12.06 22.91 -13.63
N ARG A 163 -11.59 21.76 -13.14
CA ARG A 163 -10.59 20.96 -13.87
C ARG A 163 -11.27 20.34 -15.11
N PRO A 164 -10.73 20.50 -16.33
CA PRO A 164 -11.26 19.80 -17.49
C PRO A 164 -11.16 18.30 -17.22
N THR A 165 -12.29 17.61 -17.15
CA THR A 165 -12.27 16.15 -17.17
C THR A 165 -11.74 15.76 -18.55
N LEU A 166 -10.58 15.10 -18.58
CA LEU A 166 -10.14 14.37 -19.76
C LEU A 166 -11.22 13.32 -20.02
N LYS A 167 -12.10 13.63 -20.97
CA LYS A 167 -13.09 12.68 -21.47
C LYS A 167 -12.30 11.53 -22.11
N SER A 168 -12.47 10.33 -21.55
CA SER A 168 -12.22 9.05 -22.22
C SER A 168 -13.04 8.94 -23.49
#